data_AF-A0A349ZV16-F1
#
_entry.id   AF-A0A349ZV16-F1
#
_cell.length_a   1.000
_cell.length_b   1.000
_cell.length_c   1.000
_cell.angle_alpha   90.00
_cell.angle_beta   90.00
_cell.angle_gamma   90.00
#
_symmetry.space_group_name_H-M   'P 1'
#
loop_
_entity.id
_entity.type
_entity.pdbx_description
1 polymer ?
#
loop_
_entity_poly.entity_id
_entity_poly.type
_entity_poly.pdbx_seq_one_letter_code
_entity_poly.pdbx_strand_id
1 'polypeptide(L)'
;MRERDHYEEPGSEKEENRYFNEALQNFTREFAYGGAIRHLVDRGYDTERIIKEMKYPLKRDVIEKMVERARNENSQRIIKFN
;
A
#
# COMPACT_ATOMS: atom_id res chain seq x y z
N MET A 1 29.26 -34.75 19.47
CA MET A 1 28.00 -34.59 18.72
C MET A 1 27.80 -33.09 18.58
N ARG A 2 27.84 -32.55 17.35
CA ARG A 2 27.61 -31.12 17.08
C ARG A 2 26.13 -30.94 16.74
N GLU A 3 25.48 -29.99 17.38
CA GLU A 3 24.10 -29.60 17.13
C GLU A 3 23.91 -29.32 15.63
N ARG A 4 22.90 -29.95 15.03
CA ARG A 4 22.51 -29.63 13.66
C ARG A 4 21.80 -28.29 13.71
N ASP A 5 22.49 -27.24 13.28
CA ASP A 5 21.83 -25.99 12.93
C ASP A 5 20.68 -26.34 11.97
N HIS A 6 19.45 -25.96 12.34
CA HIS A 6 18.29 -26.08 11.49
C HIS A 6 18.50 -25.15 10.29
N TYR A 7 18.99 -25.69 9.17
CA TYR A 7 18.98 -24.98 7.90
C TYR A 7 17.52 -24.90 7.44
N GLU A 8 16.94 -23.71 7.52
CA GLU A 8 15.71 -23.42 6.76
C GLU A 8 16.08 -23.56 5.27
N GLU A 9 15.50 -24.54 4.58
CA GLU A 9 15.65 -24.65 3.13
C GLU A 9 15.23 -23.31 2.51
N PRO A 10 16.04 -22.71 1.63
CA PRO A 10 15.59 -21.54 0.89
C PRO A 10 14.30 -21.92 0.18
N GLY A 11 13.25 -21.12 0.41
CA GLY A 11 11.93 -21.35 -0.18
C GLY A 11 12.06 -21.63 -1.66
N SER A 12 11.27 -22.59 -2.15
CA SER A 12 11.39 -23.04 -3.55
C SER A 12 11.29 -21.86 -4.52
N GLU A 13 11.95 -21.93 -5.69
CA GLU A 13 11.87 -20.88 -6.74
C GLU A 13 10.41 -20.50 -7.10
N LYS A 14 9.46 -21.42 -6.90
CA LYS A 14 8.02 -21.16 -7.06
C LYS A 14 7.42 -20.30 -5.94
N GLU A 15 7.90 -20.41 -4.71
CA GLU A 15 7.51 -19.57 -3.57
C GLU A 15 8.04 -18.14 -3.71
N GLU A 16 9.31 -18.01 -4.09
CA GLU A 16 9.93 -16.70 -4.33
C GLU A 16 9.21 -15.93 -5.44
N ASN A 17 8.89 -16.61 -6.54
CA ASN A 17 8.10 -16.02 -7.62
C ASN A 17 6.69 -15.59 -7.17
N ARG A 18 6.03 -16.36 -6.29
CA ARG A 18 4.71 -15.97 -5.77
C ARG A 18 4.79 -14.71 -4.90
N TYR A 19 5.75 -14.67 -3.98
CA TYR A 19 5.98 -13.51 -3.11
C TYR A 19 6.32 -12.26 -3.92
N PHE A 20 7.22 -12.38 -4.91
CA PHE A 20 7.59 -11.29 -5.79
C PHE A 20 6.40 -10.76 -6.60
N ASN A 21 5.62 -11.66 -7.21
CA ASN A 21 4.44 -11.25 -7.97
C ASN A 21 3.38 -10.56 -7.10
N GLU A 22 3.19 -11.02 -5.86
CA GLU A 22 2.28 -10.36 -4.90
C GLU A 22 2.79 -8.96 -4.54
N ALA A 23 4.08 -8.83 -4.22
CA ALA A 23 4.70 -7.54 -3.92
C ALA A 23 4.58 -6.57 -5.11
N LEU A 24 4.80 -7.04 -6.35
CA LEU A 24 4.68 -6.24 -7.56
C LEU A 24 3.23 -5.81 -7.84
N GLN A 25 2.26 -6.69 -7.63
CA GLN A 25 0.84 -6.34 -7.77
C GLN A 25 0.42 -5.29 -6.74
N ASN A 26 0.84 -5.47 -5.48
CA ASN A 26 0.57 -4.51 -4.42
C ASN A 26 1.22 -3.15 -4.73
N PHE A 27 2.48 -3.14 -5.17
CA PHE A 27 3.16 -1.93 -5.64
C PHE A 27 2.43 -1.25 -6.79
N THR A 28 2.04 -2.00 -7.83
CA THR A 28 1.34 -1.44 -9.01
C THR A 28 -0.01 -0.84 -8.62
N ARG A 29 -0.76 -1.49 -7.71
CA ARG A 29 -2.00 -0.94 -7.16
C ARG A 29 -1.73 0.35 -6.39
N GLU A 30 -0.73 0.37 -5.51
CA GLU A 30 -0.36 1.58 -4.78
C GLU A 30 0.07 2.71 -5.71
N PHE A 31 0.81 2.40 -6.77
CA PHE A 31 1.25 3.38 -7.76
C PHE A 31 0.09 3.96 -8.56
N ALA A 32 -0.80 3.11 -9.10
CA ALA A 32 -1.91 3.55 -9.94
C ALA A 32 -2.99 4.31 -9.14
N TYR A 33 -3.35 3.83 -7.95
CA TYR A 33 -4.43 4.41 -7.15
C TYR A 33 -3.94 5.43 -6.11
N GLY A 34 -2.69 5.31 -5.65
CA GLY A 34 -2.15 6.18 -4.59
C GLY A 34 -2.00 7.63 -5.01
N GLY A 35 -1.64 7.90 -6.26
CA GLY A 35 -1.62 9.28 -6.80
C GLY A 35 -3.01 9.91 -6.83
N ALA A 36 -4.00 9.17 -7.30
CA ALA A 36 -5.39 9.63 -7.37
C ALA A 36 -5.99 9.85 -5.99
N ILE A 37 -5.85 8.88 -5.07
CA ILE A 37 -6.37 8.99 -3.70
C ILE A 37 -5.73 10.18 -2.98
N ARG A 38 -4.42 10.36 -3.10
CA ARG A 38 -3.72 11.50 -2.50
C ARG A 38 -4.25 12.83 -3.01
N HIS A 39 -4.38 12.98 -4.33
CA HIS A 39 -4.93 14.19 -4.93
C HIS A 39 -6.35 14.50 -4.43
N LEU A 40 -7.19 13.49 -4.20
CA LEU A 40 -8.54 13.69 -3.67
C LEU A 40 -8.53 14.09 -2.19
N VAL A 41 -7.66 13.47 -1.40
CA VAL A 41 -7.46 13.84 0.01
C VAL A 41 -6.98 15.28 0.15
N ASP A 42 -6.06 15.72 -0.72
CA ASP A 42 -5.60 17.13 -0.78
C ASP A 42 -6.76 18.10 -1.04
N ARG A 43 -7.79 17.63 -1.76
CA ARG A 43 -9.01 18.39 -2.06
C ARG A 43 -10.10 18.27 -0.99
N GLY A 44 -9.81 17.62 0.14
CA GLY A 44 -10.72 17.49 1.28
C GLY A 44 -11.70 16.32 1.19
N TYR A 45 -11.44 15.32 0.33
CA TYR A 45 -12.28 14.14 0.25
C TYR A 45 -11.97 13.15 1.39
N ASP A 46 -13.02 12.49 1.90
CA ASP A 46 -12.91 11.37 2.84
C ASP A 46 -13.09 10.02 2.15
N THR A 47 -12.86 8.94 2.90
CA THR A 47 -12.96 7.56 2.40
C THR A 47 -14.35 7.26 1.82
N GLU A 48 -15.43 7.70 2.47
CA GLU A 48 -16.81 7.46 2.03
C GLU A 48 -17.05 8.06 0.65
N ARG A 49 -16.62 9.30 0.47
CA ARG A 49 -16.79 10.03 -0.78
C ARG A 49 -15.96 9.41 -1.90
N ILE A 50 -14.72 9.00 -1.61
CA ILE A 50 -13.84 8.33 -2.58
C ILE A 50 -14.44 7.00 -3.04
N ILE A 51 -14.93 6.16 -2.11
CA ILE A 51 -15.56 4.87 -2.43
C ILE A 51 -16.80 5.08 -3.30
N LYS A 52 -17.65 6.04 -2.93
CA LYS A 52 -18.91 6.31 -3.61
C LYS A 52 -18.71 6.85 -5.03
N GLU A 53 -17.77 7.78 -5.21
CA GLU A 53 -17.59 8.50 -6.48
C GLU A 53 -16.68 7.75 -7.47
N MET A 54 -15.64 7.04 -7.00
CA MET A 54 -14.62 6.48 -7.89
C MET A 54 -14.85 5.02 -8.31
N LYS A 55 -15.75 4.28 -7.64
CA LYS A 55 -16.05 2.86 -7.92
C LYS A 55 -14.79 2.00 -8.09
N TYR A 56 -13.78 2.21 -7.24
CA TYR A 56 -12.53 1.45 -7.36
C TYR A 56 -12.75 -0.05 -7.15
N PRO A 57 -12.04 -0.92 -7.90
CA PRO A 57 -12.04 -2.37 -7.67
C PRO A 57 -11.15 -2.74 -6.48
N LEU A 58 -11.16 -1.90 -5.43
CA LEU A 58 -10.38 -2.07 -4.22
C LEU A 58 -11.33 -2.27 -3.05
N LYS A 59 -10.92 -3.08 -2.09
CA LYS A 59 -11.65 -3.23 -0.84
C LYS A 59 -11.56 -1.92 -0.03
N ARG A 60 -12.57 -1.66 0.79
CA ARG A 60 -12.64 -0.46 1.65
C ARG A 60 -11.41 -0.31 2.54
N ASP A 61 -10.95 -1.38 3.17
CA ASP A 61 -9.82 -1.38 4.10
C ASP A 61 -8.52 -0.90 3.43
N VAL A 62 -8.33 -1.26 2.15
CA VAL A 62 -7.21 -0.77 1.35
C VAL A 62 -7.33 0.74 1.11
N ILE A 63 -8.52 1.22 0.73
CA ILE A 63 -8.76 2.65 0.49
C ILE A 63 -8.57 3.45 1.78
N GLU A 64 -9.03 2.96 2.92
CA GLU A 64 -8.85 3.60 4.23
C GLU A 64 -7.38 3.80 4.58
N LYS A 65 -6.56 2.74 4.44
CA LYS A 65 -5.11 2.83 4.67
C LYS A 65 -4.43 3.84 3.73
N MET A 66 -4.84 3.89 2.47
CA MET A 66 -4.28 4.82 1.49
C MET A 66 -4.67 6.28 1.81
N VAL A 67 -5.89 6.52 2.27
CA VAL A 67 -6.37 7.84 2.72
C VAL A 67 -5.63 8.29 3.97
N GLU A 68 -5.46 7.41 4.97
CA GLU A 68 -4.70 7.71 6.18
C GLU A 68 -3.25 8.08 5.88
N ARG A 69 -2.59 7.29 5.03
CA ARG A 69 -1.23 7.58 4.58
C ARG A 69 -1.14 8.94 3.88
N ALA A 70 -2.06 9.24 2.96
CA ALA A 70 -2.09 10.52 2.26
C ALA A 70 -2.25 11.71 3.23
N ARG A 71 -3.12 11.59 4.25
CA ARG A 71 -3.29 12.62 5.29
C ARG A 71 -2.01 12.85 6.08
N ASN A 72 -1.31 11.77 6.47
CA ASN A 72 -0.06 11.85 7.22
C ASN A 72 1.06 12.49 6.40
N GLU A 73 1.15 12.17 5.11
CA GLU A 73 2.11 12.79 4.18
C GLU A 73 1.85 14.31 4.01
N ASN A 74 0.59 14.73 3.95
CA ASN A 74 0.22 16.14 3.85
C ASN A 74 0.62 16.94 5.08
N SER A 75 0.37 16.40 6.28
CA SER A 75 0.81 17.02 7.54
C SER A 75 2.32 17.23 7.57
N GLN A 76 3.11 16.29 7.00
CA GLN A 76 4.56 16.42 6.91
C GLN A 76 5.05 17.43 5.87
N ARG A 77 4.25 17.72 4.82
CA ARG A 77 4.58 18.79 3.86
C ARG A 77 4.39 20.15 4.48
N ILE A 78 3.29 20.37 5.20
CA ILE A 78 3.00 21.68 5.83
C ILE A 78 4.10 22.08 6.84
N ILE A 79 4.59 21.15 7.66
CA ILE A 79 5.66 21.43 8.64
C ILE A 79 7.06 21.63 8.04
N LYS A 80 7.30 21.24 6.78
CA LYS A 80 8.61 21.40 6.11
C LYS A 80 8.77 22.72 5.36
N PHE A 81 7.69 23.49 5.18
CA PHE A 81 7.71 24.78 4.48
C PHE A 81 7.57 25.99 5.41
N ASN A 82 7.66 25.79 6.74
CA ASN A 82 7.75 26.84 7.75
C ASN A 82 9.16 26.95 8.32
#